data_AF-A0A2I0JNQ2-F1
#
_entry.id   AF-A0A2I0JNQ2-F1
#
_cell.length_a   1.000
_cell.length_b   1.000
_cell.length_c   1.000
_cell.angle_alpha   90.00
_cell.angle_beta   90.00
_cell.angle_gamma   90.00
#
_symmetry.space_group_name_H-M   'P 1'
#
loop_
_entity.id
_entity.type
_entity.pdbx_description
1 polymer ?
#
loop_
_entity_poly.entity_id
_entity_poly.type
_entity_poly.pdbx_seq_one_letter_code
_entity_poly.pdbx_strand_id
1 'polypeptide(L)'
;MHTPGREFLLRVSYLEIYNEVINDLLDPTGQNLRIREDAQGTYVEGIKEEVVLSPAHALSLIAAGEEHRHVGSNNFNLLSSRSHTIFTLVIIHFLHG
;
A
#
# COMPACT_ATOMS: atom_id res chain seq x y z
N MET A 1 -2.40 -6.20 22.49
CA MET A 1 -3.06 -7.51 22.62
C MET A 1 -1.95 -8.56 22.69
N HIS A 2 -1.66 -9.11 23.87
CA HIS A 2 -0.68 -10.20 24.01
C HIS A 2 -1.45 -11.52 23.98
N THR A 3 -1.35 -12.27 22.89
CA THR A 3 -1.75 -13.68 22.87
C THR A 3 -0.47 -14.49 22.96
N PRO A 4 -0.16 -15.11 24.12
CA PRO A 4 1.07 -15.88 24.29
C PRO A 4 1.16 -16.99 23.23
N GLY A 5 2.32 -17.11 22.57
CA GLY A 5 2.60 -18.17 21.58
C GLY A 5 2.18 -17.87 20.13
N ARG A 6 1.76 -16.64 19.82
CA ARG A 6 1.44 -16.21 18.43
C ARG A 6 2.38 -15.09 18.00
N GLU A 7 3.11 -15.33 16.92
CA GLU A 7 3.88 -14.29 16.24
C GLU A 7 3.11 -13.80 15.01
N PHE A 8 3.17 -12.49 14.78
CA PHE A 8 2.51 -11.85 13.66
C PHE A 8 3.52 -11.03 12.87
N LEU A 9 3.46 -11.13 11.54
CA LEU A 9 4.10 -10.20 10.63
C LEU A 9 3.02 -9.37 9.94
N LEU A 10 3.14 -8.05 10.07
CA LEU A 10 2.26 -7.09 9.40
C LEU A 10 3.01 -6.48 8.23
N ARG A 11 2.39 -6.47 7.06
CA ARG A 11 2.91 -5.81 5.85
C ARG A 11 1.86 -4.90 5.28
N VAL A 12 2.26 -3.77 4.70
CA VAL A 12 1.35 -2.85 4.03
C VAL A 12 1.82 -2.49 2.65
N SER A 13 0.86 -2.27 1.75
CA SER A 13 1.07 -1.55 0.50
C SER A 13 0.08 -0.40 0.42
N TYR A 14 0.46 0.67 -0.28
CA TYR A 14 -0.43 1.80 -0.50
C TYR A 14 -0.32 2.26 -1.94
N LEU A 15 -1.44 2.27 -2.66
CA LEU A 15 -1.48 2.68 -4.06
C LEU A 15 -2.62 3.64 -4.32
N GLU A 16 -2.49 4.40 -5.40
CA GLU A 16 -3.58 5.10 -6.04
C GLU A 16 -3.89 4.50 -7.42
N ILE A 17 -5.16 4.59 -7.79
CA ILE A 17 -5.63 4.38 -9.15
C ILE A 17 -6.11 5.75 -9.64
N TYR A 18 -5.33 6.37 -10.52
CA TYR A 18 -5.64 7.66 -11.12
C TYR A 18 -5.74 7.51 -12.63
N ASN A 19 -6.91 7.83 -13.19
CA ASN A 19 -7.14 7.73 -14.64
C ASN A 19 -6.74 6.34 -15.21
N GLU A 20 -7.15 5.28 -14.53
CA GLU A 20 -6.84 3.87 -14.86
C GLU A 20 -5.35 3.48 -14.76
N VAL A 21 -4.49 4.39 -14.29
CA VAL A 21 -3.07 4.14 -14.01
C VAL A 21 -2.88 3.85 -12.53
N ILE A 22 -2.13 2.81 -12.22
CA ILE A 22 -1.79 2.44 -10.84
C ILE A 22 -0.44 3.06 -10.47
N ASN A 23 -0.39 3.81 -9.38
CA ASN A 23 0.86 4.35 -8.84
C ASN A 23 1.03 3.93 -7.38
N ASP A 24 2.26 3.63 -7.02
CA ASP A 24 2.69 3.35 -5.65
C ASP A 24 2.79 4.66 -4.87
N LEU A 25 2.13 4.72 -3.72
CA LEU A 25 2.18 5.88 -2.82
C LEU A 25 3.30 5.75 -1.76
N LEU A 26 3.92 4.58 -1.60
CA LEU A 26 5.06 4.34 -0.72
C LEU A 26 6.41 4.40 -1.45
N ASP A 27 6.42 4.35 -2.78
CA ASP A 27 7.60 4.48 -3.63
C ASP A 27 7.34 5.42 -4.83
N PRO A 28 7.95 6.62 -4.85
CA PRO A 28 7.82 7.55 -5.98
C PRO A 28 8.23 6.96 -7.34
N THR A 29 9.09 5.94 -7.35
CA THR A 29 9.54 5.27 -8.58
C THR A 29 8.51 4.28 -9.13
N GLY A 30 7.56 3.83 -8.30
CA GLY A 30 6.51 2.88 -8.65
C GLY A 30 5.36 3.52 -9.43
N GLN A 31 5.62 4.04 -10.63
CA GLN A 31 4.60 4.67 -11.49
C GLN A 31 4.09 3.69 -12.55
N ASN A 32 2.80 3.78 -12.89
CA ASN A 32 2.17 2.97 -13.94
C ASN A 32 2.41 1.46 -13.77
N LEU A 33 2.18 0.98 -12.54
CA LEU A 33 2.32 -0.42 -12.17
C LEU A 33 1.28 -1.29 -12.89
N ARG A 34 1.64 -2.56 -13.10
CA ARG A 34 0.80 -3.51 -13.85
C ARG A 34 0.13 -4.49 -12.91
N ILE A 35 -1.13 -4.79 -13.21
CA ILE A 35 -1.84 -5.91 -12.61
C ILE A 35 -1.36 -7.21 -13.26
N ARG A 36 -1.08 -8.21 -12.45
CA ARG A 36 -0.77 -9.59 -12.85
C ARG A 36 -1.66 -10.58 -12.11
N GLU A 37 -1.69 -11.81 -12.59
CA GLU A 37 -2.45 -12.90 -12.01
C GLU A 37 -1.54 -14.14 -11.91
N ASP A 38 -1.60 -14.82 -10.77
CA ASP A 38 -0.94 -16.10 -10.51
C ASP A 38 -1.92 -17.12 -9.92
N ALA A 39 -1.42 -18.26 -9.43
CA ALA A 39 -2.25 -19.31 -8.85
C ALA A 39 -2.91 -18.89 -7.51
N GLN A 40 -2.44 -17.82 -6.89
CA GLN A 40 -2.91 -17.26 -5.62
C GLN A 40 -3.89 -16.09 -5.84
N GLY A 41 -3.89 -15.50 -7.04
CA GLY A 41 -4.87 -14.53 -7.49
C GLY A 41 -4.23 -13.34 -8.18
N THR A 42 -4.95 -12.22 -8.18
CA THR A 42 -4.50 -10.97 -8.78
C THR A 42 -3.60 -10.18 -7.84
N TYR A 43 -2.48 -9.65 -8.34
CA TYR A 43 -1.55 -8.81 -7.61
C TYR A 43 -1.01 -7.67 -8.47
N VAL A 44 -0.43 -6.64 -7.85
CA VAL A 44 0.23 -5.53 -8.54
C VAL A 44 1.72 -5.81 -8.59
N GLU A 45 2.28 -5.97 -9.79
CA GLU A 45 3.72 -6.19 -9.96
C GLU A 45 4.50 -4.93 -9.62
N GLY A 46 5.55 -5.10 -8.79
CA GLY A 46 6.47 -4.00 -8.45
C GLY A 46 5.95 -3.06 -7.38
N ILE A 47 4.78 -3.33 -6.79
CA ILE A 47 4.29 -2.57 -5.64
C ILE A 47 5.20 -2.80 -4.42
N LYS A 48 5.50 -1.72 -3.72
CA LYS A 48 6.26 -1.75 -2.49
C LYS A 48 5.40 -2.26 -1.35
N GLU A 49 5.97 -3.19 -0.58
CA GLU A 49 5.37 -3.71 0.64
C GLU A 49 6.29 -3.42 1.83
N GLU A 50 5.80 -2.67 2.81
CA GLU A 50 6.54 -2.26 4.00
C GLU A 50 6.13 -3.05 5.24
N VAL A 51 7.10 -3.46 6.06
CA VAL A 51 6.84 -4.17 7.31
C VAL A 51 6.39 -3.17 8.39
N VAL A 52 5.23 -3.41 8.98
CA VAL A 52 4.69 -2.57 10.06
C VAL A 52 5.13 -3.10 11.41
N LEU A 53 5.79 -2.23 12.17
CA LEU A 53 6.37 -2.54 13.49
C LEU A 53 5.50 -2.01 14.64
N SER A 54 4.63 -1.05 14.36
CA SER A 54 3.72 -0.45 15.34
C SER A 54 2.56 0.28 14.64
N PRO A 55 1.45 0.57 15.36
CA PRO A 55 0.38 1.40 14.83
C PRO A 55 0.88 2.79 14.37
N ALA A 56 1.82 3.39 15.10
CA ALA A 56 2.40 4.67 14.73
C ALA A 56 3.17 4.59 13.40
N HIS A 57 3.89 3.48 13.15
CA HIS A 57 4.57 3.26 11.87
C HIS A 57 3.56 3.14 10.71
N ALA A 58 2.44 2.44 10.91
CA ALA A 58 1.39 2.38 9.88
C ALA A 58 0.81 3.77 9.57
N LEU A 59 0.54 4.58 10.60
CA LEU A 59 0.03 5.94 10.41
C LEU A 59 1.03 6.84 9.70
N SER A 60 2.34 6.70 9.96
CA SER A 60 3.36 7.47 9.23
C SER A 60 3.44 7.08 7.76
N LEU A 61 3.24 5.80 7.42
CA LEU A 61 3.20 5.34 6.02
C LEU A 61 1.97 5.89 5.28
N ILE A 62 0.82 5.97 5.95
CA ILE A 62 -0.39 6.62 5.40
C ILE A 62 -0.11 8.10 5.14
N ALA A 63 0.46 8.81 6.11
CA ALA A 63 0.79 10.24 5.95
C ALA A 63 1.76 10.48 4.79
N ALA A 64 2.82 9.68 4.68
CA ALA A 64 3.77 9.76 3.56
C ALA A 64 3.10 9.51 2.21
N GLY A 65 2.21 8.53 2.11
CA GLY A 65 1.46 8.27 0.88
C GLY A 65 0.50 9.39 0.50
N GLU A 66 -0.14 10.03 1.47
CA GLU A 66 -0.96 11.21 1.23
C GLU A 66 -0.14 12.40 0.71
N GLU A 67 1.07 12.62 1.22
CA GLU A 67 1.96 13.66 0.69
C GLU A 67 2.33 13.40 -0.76
N HIS A 68 2.70 12.16 -1.13
CA HIS A 68 2.99 11.80 -2.51
C HIS A 68 1.78 11.99 -3.43
N ARG A 69 0.58 11.62 -2.97
CA ARG A 69 -0.68 11.84 -3.70
C ARG A 69 -0.93 13.32 -3.99
N HIS A 70 -0.68 14.20 -3.02
CA HIS A 70 -0.84 15.64 -3.20
C HIS A 70 0.13 16.21 -4.23
N VAL A 71 1.39 15.75 -4.24
CA VAL A 71 2.40 16.17 -5.23
C VAL A 71 1.99 15.78 -6.65
N GLY A 72 1.49 14.54 -6.85
CA GLY A 72 0.98 14.09 -8.16
C GLY A 72 -0.22 14.91 -8.65
N SER A 73 -1.13 15.27 -7.74
CA SER A 73 -2.33 16.04 -8.07
C SER A 73 -2.08 17.51 -8.41
N ASN A 74 -0.99 18.11 -7.94
CA ASN A 74 -0.69 19.53 -8.17
C ASN A 74 -0.15 19.84 -9.58
N ASN A 75 0.31 18.81 -10.32
CA ASN A 75 0.86 18.97 -11.66
C ASN A 75 -0.21 18.84 -12.78
N PHE A 76 -1.40 18.33 -12.48
CA PHE A 76 -2.51 18.19 -13.43
C PHE A 76 -3.83 18.59 -12.77
N ASN A 77 -4.36 19.74 -13.17
CA ASN A 77 -5.62 20.28 -12.67
C ASN A 77 -6.76 19.25 -12.68
N LEU A 78 -7.54 19.31 -11.59
CA LEU A 78 -8.93 18.89 -11.42
C LEU A 78 -9.25 17.40 -11.12
N LEU A 79 -9.74 17.24 -9.88
CA LEU A 79 -10.82 16.38 -9.38
C LEU A 79 -10.47 15.02 -8.79
N SER A 80 -10.63 14.97 -7.46
CA SER A 80 -10.74 13.81 -6.57
C SER A 80 -11.81 12.78 -6.93
N SER A 81 -12.58 12.97 -8.00
CA SER A 81 -13.58 12.01 -8.47
C SER A 81 -12.97 10.85 -9.27
N ARG A 82 -11.71 10.96 -9.72
CA ARG A 82 -11.04 9.93 -10.54
C ARG A 82 -9.80 9.31 -9.87
N SER A 83 -9.54 9.63 -8.61
CA SER A 83 -8.47 9.02 -7.82
C SER A 83 -9.09 8.17 -6.71
N HIS A 84 -8.75 6.89 -6.69
CA HIS A 84 -9.06 5.99 -5.59
C HIS A 84 -7.76 5.56 -4.93
N THR A 85 -7.69 5.59 -3.60
CA THR A 85 -6.55 5.05 -2.86
C THR A 85 -6.91 3.70 -2.24
N ILE A 86 -5.96 2.77 -2.26
CA ILE A 86 -6.12 1.44 -1.69
C ILE A 86 -4.94 1.18 -0.74
N PHE A 87 -5.23 1.19 0.55
CA PHE A 87 -4.30 0.79 1.59
C PHE A 87 -4.57 -0.66 1.97
N THR A 88 -3.60 -1.54 1.73
CA THR A 88 -3.71 -2.97 2.03
C THR A 88 -2.89 -3.28 3.26
N LEU A 89 -3.48 -3.90 4.27
CA LEU A 89 -2.78 -4.46 5.44
C LEU A 89 -2.87 -5.99 5.40
N VAL A 90 -1.73 -6.64 5.26
CA VAL A 90 -1.59 -8.09 5.28
C VAL A 90 -1.12 -8.51 6.67
N ILE A 91 -1.85 -9.44 7.28
CA ILE A 91 -1.55 -10.02 8.58
C ILE A 91 -1.18 -11.48 8.39
N ILE A 92 0.09 -11.81 8.62
CA ILE A 92 0.59 -13.18 8.58
C ILE A 92 0.77 -13.65 10.01
N HIS A 93 0.21 -14.81 10.34
CA HIS A 93 0.34 -15.44 11.65
C HIS A 93 1.21 -16.69 11.56
N PHE A 94 2.18 -16.81 12.45
CA PHE A 94 3.02 -18.01 12.59
C PHE A 94 2.55 -18.86 13.77
N LEU A 95 2.30 -20.15 13.51
CA LEU A 95 2.09 -21.13 14.57
C LEU A 95 3.44 -21.56 15.12
N HIS A 96 3.64 -21.42 16.42
CA HIS A 96 4.74 -22.09 17.12
C HIS A 96 4.40 -23.58 17.24
N GLY A 97 5.30 -24.43 16.77
CA GLY A 97 5.28 -25.88 17.03
C GLY A 97 5.88 -26.21 18.38
#